data_AF-A0A699SJD6-F1
#
_entry.id   AF-A0A699SJD6-F1
#
_cell.length_a   1.000
_cell.length_b   1.000
_cell.length_c   1.000
_cell.angle_alpha   90.00
_cell.angle_beta   90.00
_cell.angle_gamma   90.00
#
_symmetry.space_group_name_H-M   'P 1'
#
loop_
_entity.id
_entity.type
_entity.pdbx_description
1 polymer ?
#
loop_
_entity_poly.entity_id
_entity_poly.type
_entity_poly.pdbx_seq_one_letter_code
_entity_poly.pdbx_strand_id
1 'polypeptide(L)'
;MGELNFFLGLQVLQKEDGIFLSQDKYVGDILKKFRYSDVRSSNTPMDKENPWGKDRTGKDLDLHLYRSMIGSLVYLTASRPNIMFAVCACARHQVTPKE
;
A
#
# COMPACT_ATOMS: atom_id res chain seq x y z
N MET A 1 17.42 -27.34 -8.35
CA MET A 1 16.84 -26.01 -8.05
C MET A 1 15.93 -26.20 -6.85
N GLY A 2 16.06 -25.39 -5.79
CA GLY A 2 15.26 -25.53 -4.57
C GLY A 2 13.86 -24.91 -4.69
N GLU A 3 13.06 -25.05 -3.64
CA GLU A 3 11.71 -24.49 -3.57
C GLU A 3 11.71 -22.94 -3.57
N LEU A 4 10.86 -22.36 -4.41
CA LEU A 4 10.63 -20.92 -4.46
C LEU A 4 9.82 -20.50 -3.22
N ASN A 5 10.41 -19.68 -2.37
CA ASN A 5 9.81 -19.20 -1.12
C ASN A 5 9.37 -17.72 -1.20
N PHE A 6 10.03 -16.90 -2.01
CA PHE A 6 9.69 -15.50 -2.22
C PHE A 6 9.92 -15.09 -3.67
N PHE A 7 8.98 -14.34 -4.24
CA PHE A 7 9.12 -13.75 -5.57
C PHE A 7 8.38 -12.41 -5.64
N LEU A 8 9.10 -11.34 -5.97
CA LEU A 8 8.53 -10.00 -6.18
C LEU A 8 7.73 -9.42 -4.99
N GLY A 9 7.97 -9.89 -3.76
CA GLY A 9 7.18 -9.50 -2.57
C GLY A 9 5.99 -10.41 -2.28
N LEU A 10 5.77 -11.44 -3.08
CA LEU A 10 4.90 -12.57 -2.77
C LEU A 10 5.69 -13.62 -2.01
N GLN A 11 5.17 -14.03 -0.86
CA GLN A 11 5.55 -15.27 -0.20
C GLN A 11 4.85 -16.42 -0.92
N VAL A 12 5.63 -17.43 -1.30
CA VAL A 12 5.16 -18.63 -1.98
C VAL A 12 5.31 -19.79 -1.02
N LEU A 13 4.19 -20.43 -0.68
CA LEU A 13 4.16 -21.62 0.16
C LEU A 13 3.62 -22.78 -0.68
N GLN A 14 4.50 -23.72 -1.03
CA GLN A 14 4.15 -24.91 -1.79
C GLN A 14 3.74 -26.00 -0.80
N LYS A 15 2.55 -26.55 -0.99
CA LYS A 15 1.97 -27.63 -0.19
C LYS A 15 1.60 -28.78 -1.11
N GLU A 16 1.33 -29.95 -0.55
CA GLU A 16 0.87 -31.12 -1.31
C GLU A 16 -0.45 -30.87 -2.06
N ASP A 17 -1.31 -29.99 -1.53
CA ASP A 17 -2.62 -29.63 -2.09
C ASP A 17 -2.60 -28.42 -3.02
N GLY A 18 -1.44 -27.75 -3.20
CA GLY A 18 -1.28 -26.64 -4.13
C GLY A 18 -0.31 -25.56 -3.68
N ILE A 19 -0.43 -24.38 -4.30
CA ILE A 19 0.45 -23.23 -4.03
C ILE A 19 -0.37 -22.13 -3.36
N PHE A 20 0.09 -21.69 -2.20
CA PHE A 20 -0.46 -20.54 -1.50
C PHE A 20 0.45 -19.32 -1.72
N LEU A 21 -0.17 -18.19 -2.10
CA LEU A 21 0.51 -16.92 -2.30
C LEU A 21 0.02 -15.91 -1.27
N SER A 22 0.94 -15.24 -0.58
CA SER A 22 0.62 -14.17 0.38
C SER A 22 1.52 -12.95 0.15
N GLN A 23 1.00 -11.76 0.45
CA GLN A 23 1.78 -10.51 0.50
C GLN A 23 1.93 -9.96 1.93
N ASP A 24 1.61 -10.74 2.97
CA ASP A 24 1.58 -10.24 4.36
C ASP A 24 2.93 -9.67 4.80
N LYS A 25 4.03 -10.34 4.44
CA LYS A 25 5.38 -9.83 4.70
C LYS A 25 5.62 -8.48 4.01
N TYR A 26 5.20 -8.35 2.75
CA TYR A 26 5.35 -7.12 1.98
C TYR A 26 4.52 -5.97 2.58
N VAL A 27 3.30 -6.25 3.06
CA VAL A 27 2.49 -5.28 3.81
C VAL A 27 3.24 -4.81 5.07
N GLY A 28 3.79 -5.75 5.85
CA GLY A 28 4.58 -5.42 7.04
C GLY A 28 5.80 -4.56 6.72
N ASP A 29 6.53 -4.90 5.64
CA ASP A 29 7.70 -4.17 5.18
C ASP A 29 7.35 -2.73 4.73
N ILE A 30 6.23 -2.54 4.03
CA ILE A 30 5.72 -1.22 3.65
C ILE A 30 5.39 -0.38 4.89
N LEU A 31 4.61 -0.95 5.82
CA LEU A 31 4.22 -0.23 7.04
C LEU A 31 5.45 0.21 7.83
N LYS A 32 6.45 -0.67 7.96
CA LYS A 32 7.71 -0.34 8.62
C LYS A 32 8.51 0.72 7.86
N LYS A 33 8.64 0.58 6.54
CA LYS A 33 9.38 1.52 5.67
C LYS A 33 8.86 2.95 5.80
N PHE A 34 7.54 3.13 5.89
CA PHE A 34 6.91 4.44 5.97
C PHE A 34 6.51 4.85 7.39
N ARG A 35 6.94 4.10 8.42
CA ARG A 35 6.70 4.39 9.85
C ARG A 35 5.22 4.36 10.28
N TYR A 36 4.44 3.45 9.70
CA TYR A 36 3.03 3.19 10.00
C TYR A 36 2.80 1.90 10.83
N SER A 37 3.83 1.32 11.43
CA SER A 37 3.73 0.05 12.17
C SER A 37 2.79 0.11 13.38
N ASP A 38 2.72 1.25 14.06
CA ASP A 38 1.91 1.44 15.28
C ASP A 38 0.59 2.19 15.01
N VAL A 39 0.27 2.44 13.73
CA VAL A 39 -0.94 3.17 13.36
C VAL A 39 -2.15 2.25 13.45
N ARG A 40 -3.22 2.77 14.07
CA ARG A 40 -4.47 2.03 14.24
C ARG A 40 -5.04 1.64 12.88
N SER A 41 -5.44 0.37 12.74
CA SER A 41 -6.10 -0.11 11.54
C SER A 41 -7.48 0.52 11.36
N SER A 42 -7.85 0.73 10.10
CA SER A 42 -9.18 1.18 9.69
C SER A 42 -9.75 0.20 8.66
N ASN A 43 -11.03 -0.10 8.78
CA ASN A 43 -11.76 -0.91 7.81
C ASN A 43 -12.14 -0.12 6.56
N THR A 44 -12.11 1.21 6.65
CA THR A 44 -12.46 2.11 5.56
C THR A 44 -11.17 2.70 4.97
N PRO A 45 -10.82 2.38 3.70
CA PRO A 45 -9.57 2.83 3.09
C PRO A 45 -9.48 4.35 2.85
N MET A 46 -10.61 5.03 2.73
CA MET A 46 -10.70 6.48 2.48
C MET A 46 -12.06 7.01 2.94
N ASP A 47 -12.07 8.20 3.53
CA ASP A 47 -13.30 8.88 3.92
C ASP A 47 -14.12 9.28 2.68
N LYS A 48 -15.45 9.08 2.73
CA LYS A 48 -16.35 9.44 1.64
C LYS A 48 -16.72 10.92 1.63
N GLU A 49 -16.86 11.52 2.80
CA GLU A 49 -17.37 12.90 2.94
C GLU A 49 -16.25 13.92 2.80
N ASN A 50 -15.04 13.55 3.22
CA ASN A 50 -13.89 14.45 3.21
C ASN A 50 -12.57 13.72 2.95
N PRO A 51 -12.35 13.17 1.74
CA PRO A 51 -11.19 12.34 1.42
C PRO A 51 -9.83 13.05 1.57
N TRP A 52 -9.83 14.38 1.59
CA TRP A 52 -8.60 15.20 1.60
C TRP A 52 -8.48 16.11 2.83
N GLY A 53 -9.37 15.98 3.83
CA GLY A 53 -9.36 16.90 4.96
C GLY A 53 -9.89 18.30 4.60
N LYS A 54 -10.20 19.10 5.63
CA LYS A 54 -10.72 20.48 5.45
C LYS A 54 -9.64 21.46 4.99
N ASP A 55 -8.37 21.05 4.97
CA ASP A 55 -7.25 21.95 4.72
C ASP A 55 -6.74 21.80 3.28
N ARG A 56 -7.08 22.75 2.42
CA ARG A 56 -6.44 22.89 1.09
C ARG A 56 -4.99 23.43 1.20
N THR A 57 -4.54 23.65 2.44
CA THR A 57 -3.28 24.27 2.88
C THR A 57 -2.35 23.27 3.56
N GLY A 58 -2.57 21.96 3.38
CA GLY A 58 -1.66 20.92 3.86
C GLY A 58 -0.22 21.18 3.42
N LYS A 59 0.74 20.78 4.27
CA LYS A 59 2.16 20.95 3.96
C LYS A 59 2.49 20.18 2.69
N ASP A 60 3.42 20.72 1.90
CA ASP A 60 3.95 20.00 0.76
C ASP A 60 4.65 18.73 1.28
N LEU A 61 4.23 17.59 0.75
CA LEU A 61 4.84 16.31 1.06
C LEU A 61 6.10 16.12 0.21
N ASP A 62 7.08 15.41 0.76
CA ASP A 62 8.24 14.99 -0.02
C ASP A 62 7.76 14.15 -1.22
N LEU A 63 8.02 14.67 -2.43
CA LEU A 63 7.54 14.10 -3.68
C LEU A 63 8.03 12.67 -3.89
N HIS A 64 9.29 12.40 -3.53
CA HIS A 64 9.89 11.09 -3.70
C HIS A 64 9.28 10.08 -2.73
N LEU A 65 9.09 10.47 -1.47
CA LEU A 65 8.43 9.66 -0.45
C LEU A 65 6.99 9.34 -0.83
N TYR A 66 6.22 10.34 -1.28
CA TYR A 66 4.84 10.15 -1.73
C TYR A 66 4.74 9.18 -2.90
N ARG A 67 5.55 9.39 -3.95
CA ARG A 67 5.59 8.48 -5.10
C ARG A 67 6.03 7.07 -4.72
N SER A 68 6.97 6.94 -3.78
CA SER A 68 7.39 5.64 -3.25
C SER A 68 6.24 4.93 -2.52
N MET A 69 5.44 5.66 -1.72
CA MET A 69 4.25 5.11 -1.06
C MET A 69 3.20 4.66 -2.07
N ILE A 70 2.87 5.51 -3.05
CA ILE A 70 1.88 5.17 -4.09
C ILE A 70 2.33 3.94 -4.89
N GLY A 71 3.60 3.86 -5.31
CA GLY A 71 4.11 2.69 -6.02
C GLY A 71 4.01 1.40 -5.22
N SER A 72 4.35 1.44 -3.93
CA SER A 72 4.19 0.32 -3.00
C SER A 72 2.71 -0.10 -2.84
N LEU A 73 1.79 0.86 -2.74
CA LEU A 73 0.37 0.60 -2.60
C LEU A 73 -0.26 0.08 -3.89
N VAL A 74 0.15 0.57 -5.07
CA VAL A 74 -0.30 0.06 -6.39
C VAL A 74 0.02 -1.42 -6.51
N TYR A 75 1.22 -1.85 -6.11
CA TYR A 75 1.57 -3.27 -6.14
C TYR A 75 0.67 -4.13 -5.22
N LEU A 76 0.29 -3.62 -4.04
CA LEU A 76 -0.64 -4.30 -3.14
C LEU A 76 -2.04 -4.49 -3.71
N THR A 77 -2.49 -3.62 -4.63
CA THR A 77 -3.84 -3.73 -5.21
C THR A 77 -4.08 -5.04 -5.96
N ALA A 78 -3.02 -5.72 -6.40
CA ALA A 78 -3.10 -7.03 -7.05
C ALA A 78 -3.66 -8.13 -6.13
N SER A 79 -3.31 -8.09 -4.84
CA SER A 79 -3.83 -9.05 -3.83
C SER A 79 -4.95 -8.46 -2.98
N ARG A 80 -5.03 -7.12 -2.86
CA ARG A 80 -6.01 -6.38 -2.05
C ARG A 80 -6.79 -5.38 -2.91
N PRO A 81 -7.76 -5.84 -3.72
CA PRO A 81 -8.53 -4.95 -4.61
C PRO A 81 -9.40 -3.94 -3.84
N ASN A 82 -9.70 -4.21 -2.57
CA ASN A 82 -10.54 -3.34 -1.73
C ASN A 82 -9.94 -1.94 -1.47
N ILE A 83 -8.63 -1.76 -1.64
CA ILE A 83 -7.98 -0.45 -1.49
C ILE A 83 -7.77 0.27 -2.83
N MET A 84 -8.08 -0.36 -3.96
CA MET A 84 -7.77 0.15 -5.31
C MET A 84 -8.26 1.58 -5.52
N PHE A 85 -9.53 1.86 -5.19
CA PHE A 85 -10.12 3.18 -5.37
C PHE A 85 -9.35 4.27 -4.62
N ALA A 86 -9.00 4.01 -3.35
CA ALA A 86 -8.25 4.96 -2.52
C ALA A 86 -6.86 5.21 -3.10
N VAL A 87 -6.15 4.16 -3.52
CA VAL A 87 -4.81 4.28 -4.13
C VAL A 87 -4.87 5.07 -5.44
N CYS A 88 -5.83 4.78 -6.32
CA CYS A 88 -6.02 5.53 -7.56
C CYS A 88 -6.37 7.00 -7.32
N ALA A 89 -7.20 7.28 -6.31
CA ALA A 89 -7.52 8.64 -5.93
C ALA A 89 -6.27 9.41 -5.48
N CYS A 90 -5.44 8.83 -4.61
CA CYS A 90 -4.18 9.42 -4.16
C CYS A 90 -3.17 9.58 -5.30
N ALA A 91 -3.07 8.62 -6.23
CA ALA A 91 -2.15 8.69 -7.36
C ALA A 91 -2.37 9.91 -8.25
N ARG A 92 -3.60 10.46 -8.32
CA ARG A 92 -3.89 11.70 -9.08
C ARG A 92 -3.13 12.92 -8.57
N HIS A 93 -2.73 12.92 -7.30
CA HIS A 93 -2.01 14.03 -6.66
C HIS A 93 -0.48 13.83 -6.66
N GLN A 94 0.05 12.82 -7.36
CA GLN A 94 1.50 12.48 -7.35
C GLN A 94 2.45 13.54 -7.93
N VAL A 95 1.93 14.56 -8.62
CA VAL A 95 2.72 15.67 -9.18
C VAL A 95 2.92 16.78 -8.14
N THR A 96 1.92 17.00 -7.29
CA THR A 96 1.91 18.04 -6.26
C THR A 96 1.19 17.49 -5.02
N PRO A 97 1.84 16.57 -4.28
CA PRO A 97 1.22 15.93 -3.13
C PRO A 97 1.14 16.88 -1.94
N LYS A 98 -0.01 16.89 -1.28
CA LYS A 98 -0.28 17.68 -0.08
C LYS A 98 -0.82 16.76 1.01
N GLU A 99 -0.52 17.12 2.27
CA GLU A 99 -1.17 16.51 3.45
C GLU A 99 -2.67 16.72 3.48
#